data_AF-A0A9E2LLE5-F1
#
_entry.id   AF-A0A9E2LLE5-F1
#
_cell.length_a   1.000
_cell.length_b   1.000
_cell.length_c   1.000
_cell.angle_alpha   90.00
_cell.angle_beta   90.00
_cell.angle_gamma   90.00
#
_symmetry.space_group_name_H-M   'P 1'
#
loop_
_entity.id
_entity.type
_entity.pdbx_description
1 polymer ?
#
loop_
_entity_poly.entity_id
_entity_poly.type
_entity_poly.pdbx_seq_one_letter_code
_entity_poly.pdbx_strand_id
1 'polypeptide(L)'
;MKSIIMTLTILLIAVVYIVQISPSQATNLQVHELSFADSSGAIIHSEVFVEGTDLSTYELPEAPVKDGFVFVGWSYDFSQGMPDANVIIYPQYMHSVYTITTTIK
;
A
#
# COMPACT_ATOMS: atom_id res chain seq x y z
N MET A 1 41.17 -8.70 41.49
CA MET A 1 41.30 -7.48 40.65
C MET A 1 41.34 -7.80 39.16
N LYS A 2 42.16 -8.75 38.69
CA LYS A 2 42.26 -9.14 37.27
C LYS A 2 40.94 -9.69 36.67
N SER A 3 40.19 -10.52 37.41
CA SER A 3 38.94 -11.12 36.92
C SER A 3 37.77 -10.13 36.80
N ILE A 4 37.71 -9.12 37.69
CA ILE A 4 36.67 -8.07 37.67
C ILE A 4 36.86 -7.15 36.45
N ILE A 5 38.10 -6.82 36.12
CA ILE A 5 38.45 -6.00 34.93
C ILE A 5 38.12 -6.77 33.63
N MET A 6 38.33 -8.08 33.60
CA MET A 6 37.99 -8.92 32.44
C MET A 6 36.47 -9.02 32.22
N THR A 7 35.67 -9.19 33.28
CA THR A 7 34.21 -9.22 33.14
C THR A 7 33.65 -7.85 32.77
N LEU A 8 34.23 -6.76 33.29
CA LEU A 8 33.81 -5.40 32.96
C LEU A 8 34.11 -5.04 31.49
N THR A 9 35.24 -5.49 30.95
CA THR A 9 35.59 -5.25 29.54
C THR A 9 34.73 -6.07 28.59
N ILE A 10 34.42 -7.33 28.90
CA ILE A 10 33.48 -8.14 28.12
C ILE A 10 32.07 -7.54 28.17
N LEU A 11 31.62 -7.08 29.35
CA LEU A 11 30.35 -6.38 29.51
C LEU A 11 30.32 -5.08 28.71
N LEU A 12 31.40 -4.31 28.73
CA LEU A 12 31.52 -3.06 27.97
C LEU A 12 31.51 -3.31 26.46
N ILE A 13 32.21 -4.33 25.97
CA ILE A 13 32.19 -4.71 24.54
C ILE A 13 30.80 -5.20 24.13
N ALA A 14 30.12 -5.98 24.97
CA ALA A 14 28.75 -6.41 24.73
C ALA A 14 27.78 -5.21 24.67
N VAL A 15 27.92 -4.25 25.58
CA VAL A 15 27.13 -3.00 25.60
C VAL A 15 27.44 -2.12 24.38
N VAL A 16 28.70 -2.04 23.94
CA VAL A 16 29.07 -1.32 22.72
C VAL A 16 28.49 -2.03 21.49
N TYR A 17 28.56 -3.36 21.43
CA TYR A 17 28.03 -4.15 20.31
C TYR A 17 26.50 -4.00 20.18
N ILE A 18 25.74 -4.02 21.29
CA ILE A 18 24.29 -3.76 21.27
C ILE A 18 23.93 -2.33 20.86
N VAL A 19 24.81 -1.36 21.11
CA VAL A 19 24.64 0.04 20.67
C VAL A 19 25.01 0.21 19.19
N GLN A 20 25.97 -0.55 18.67
CA GLN A 20 26.39 -0.50 17.26
C GLN A 20 25.37 -1.12 16.30
N ILE A 21 24.52 -2.05 16.74
CA ILE A 21 23.51 -2.70 15.88
C ILE A 21 22.30 -1.81 15.51
N SER A 22 22.25 -0.54 15.95
CA SER A 22 21.09 0.35 15.72
C SER A 22 21.51 1.82 15.61
N PRO A 23 22.13 2.29 14.50
CA PRO A 23 21.36 2.86 13.37
C PRO A 23 21.95 2.61 11.97
N SER A 24 23.09 1.90 11.84
CA SER A 24 23.80 1.72 10.56
C SER A 24 23.05 0.86 9.54
N GLN A 25 22.08 0.07 10.03
CA GLN A 25 21.18 -0.76 9.22
C GLN A 25 19.73 -0.24 9.25
N ALA A 26 19.51 1.05 9.54
CA ALA A 26 18.19 1.64 9.34
C ALA A 26 17.93 1.73 7.84
N THR A 27 17.22 0.73 7.30
CA THR A 27 16.70 0.83 5.93
C THR A 27 15.73 2.00 5.93
N ASN A 28 16.07 3.08 5.21
CA ASN A 28 15.18 4.20 5.03
C ASN A 28 14.05 3.74 4.10
N LEU A 29 12.97 3.23 4.67
CA LEU A 29 11.79 2.81 3.94
C LEU A 29 11.01 4.07 3.57
N GLN A 30 11.03 4.41 2.28
CA GLN A 30 10.13 5.42 1.75
C GLN A 30 8.76 4.78 1.63
N VAL A 31 7.78 5.34 2.33
CA VAL A 31 6.41 4.85 2.35
C VAL A 31 5.47 5.92 1.84
N HIS A 32 4.50 5.49 1.04
CA HIS A 32 3.53 6.37 0.41
C HIS A 32 2.12 5.81 0.62
N GLU A 33 1.13 6.68 0.58
CA GLU A 33 -0.27 6.33 0.77
C GLU A 33 -0.96 6.05 -0.57
N LEU A 34 -1.67 4.92 -0.63
CA LEU A 34 -2.55 4.54 -1.71
C LEU A 34 -4.00 4.69 -1.23
N SER A 35 -4.73 5.63 -1.82
CA SER A 35 -6.08 5.98 -1.41
C SER A 35 -7.08 5.67 -2.50
N PHE A 36 -8.15 4.96 -2.17
CA PHE A 36 -9.26 4.65 -3.06
C PHE A 36 -10.39 5.63 -2.79
N ALA A 37 -10.79 6.37 -3.83
CA ALA A 37 -11.89 7.31 -3.77
C ALA A 37 -13.18 6.69 -4.35
N ASP A 38 -14.33 7.25 -4.02
CA ASP A 38 -15.57 7.01 -4.75
C ASP A 38 -15.72 7.96 -5.95
N SER A 39 -16.88 7.92 -6.63
CA SER A 39 -17.15 8.84 -7.76
C SER A 39 -17.37 10.31 -7.35
N SER A 40 -17.55 10.60 -6.07
CA SER A 40 -17.66 11.96 -5.52
C SER A 40 -16.29 12.53 -5.10
N GLY A 41 -15.26 11.68 -5.02
CA GLY A 41 -13.93 12.01 -4.54
C GLY A 41 -13.73 11.77 -3.04
N ALA A 42 -14.70 11.15 -2.35
CA ALA A 42 -14.55 10.76 -0.96
C ALA A 42 -13.68 9.50 -0.84
N ILE A 43 -12.70 9.51 0.05
CA ILE A 43 -11.83 8.35 0.29
C ILE A 43 -12.63 7.28 1.05
N ILE A 44 -12.73 6.09 0.45
CA ILE A 44 -13.45 4.93 1.01
C ILE A 44 -12.51 3.92 1.65
N HIS A 45 -11.25 3.89 1.21
CA HIS A 45 -10.21 2.99 1.72
C HIS A 45 -8.84 3.64 1.49
N SER A 46 -7.90 3.48 2.42
CA SER A 46 -6.51 3.84 2.18
C SER A 46 -5.55 2.90 2.90
N GLU A 47 -4.38 2.70 2.31
CA GLU A 47 -3.34 1.83 2.84
C GLU A 47 -1.96 2.37 2.49
N VAL A 48 -0.97 2.09 3.35
CA VAL A 48 0.39 2.60 3.20
C VAL A 48 1.30 1.47 2.74
N PHE A 49 2.05 1.73 1.66
CA PHE A 49 3.00 0.78 1.08
C PHE A 49 4.40 1.36 1.03
N VAL A 50 5.40 0.49 1.03
CA VAL A 50 6.79 0.88 0.73
C VAL A 50 6.89 1.14 -0.77
N GLU A 51 7.64 2.17 -1.16
CA GLU A 51 8.01 2.43 -2.56
C GLU A 51 8.53 1.16 -3.25
N GLY A 52 8.07 0.89 -4.46
CA GLY A 52 8.46 -0.28 -5.25
C GLY A 52 7.84 -1.60 -4.79
N THR A 53 6.93 -1.60 -3.82
CA THR A 53 6.15 -2.78 -3.46
C THR A 53 5.37 -3.27 -4.69
N ASP A 54 5.44 -4.58 -4.97
CA ASP A 54 4.63 -5.20 -6.02
C ASP A 54 3.16 -5.24 -5.59
N LEU A 55 2.30 -4.59 -6.37
CA LEU A 55 0.86 -4.50 -6.12
C LEU A 55 0.05 -5.42 -7.04
N SER A 56 0.69 -6.25 -7.86
CA SER A 56 0.01 -7.13 -8.82
C SER A 56 -0.89 -8.19 -8.16
N THR A 57 -0.58 -8.56 -6.92
CA THR A 57 -1.37 -9.51 -6.11
C THR A 57 -2.18 -8.83 -5.01
N TYR A 58 -2.28 -7.50 -5.01
CA TYR A 58 -2.99 -6.77 -3.98
C TYR A 58 -4.51 -6.99 -4.09
N GLU A 59 -5.16 -7.27 -2.96
CA GLU A 59 -6.62 -7.40 -2.88
C GLU A 59 -7.28 -6.02 -2.87
N LEU A 60 -7.88 -5.66 -4.00
CA LEU A 60 -8.52 -4.35 -4.20
C LEU A 60 -9.83 -4.25 -3.41
N PRO A 61 -10.18 -3.05 -2.89
CA PRO A 61 -11.46 -2.85 -2.23
C PRO A 61 -12.64 -3.02 -3.20
N GLU A 62 -13.81 -3.35 -2.65
CA GLU A 62 -15.05 -3.40 -3.42
C GLU A 62 -15.42 -2.00 -3.93
N ALA A 63 -15.71 -1.91 -5.23
CA ALA A 63 -16.08 -0.64 -5.84
C ALA A 63 -17.50 -0.21 -5.45
N PRO A 64 -17.75 1.09 -5.22
CA PRO A 64 -19.10 1.59 -4.97
C PRO A 64 -20.07 1.24 -6.11
N VAL A 65 -21.31 0.92 -5.77
CA VAL A 65 -22.36 0.69 -6.78
C VAL A 65 -22.80 2.03 -7.37
N LYS A 66 -22.90 2.09 -8.70
CA LYS A 66 -23.38 3.26 -9.43
C LYS A 66 -24.53 2.90 -10.37
N ASP A 67 -25.72 3.42 -10.10
CA ASP A 67 -26.93 3.12 -10.87
C ASP A 67 -26.77 3.47 -12.35
N GLY A 68 -27.14 2.51 -13.22
CA GLY A 68 -27.02 2.66 -14.68
C GLY A 68 -25.60 2.44 -15.22
N PHE A 69 -24.64 2.11 -14.36
CA PHE A 69 -23.25 1.87 -14.74
C PHE A 69 -22.75 0.51 -14.25
N VAL A 70 -21.76 -0.03 -14.96
CA VAL A 70 -21.02 -1.24 -14.60
C VAL A 70 -19.60 -0.83 -14.25
N PHE A 71 -19.10 -1.27 -13.09
CA PHE A 71 -17.71 -1.08 -12.71
C PHE A 71 -16.79 -1.86 -13.66
N VAL A 72 -15.78 -1.19 -14.21
CA VAL A 72 -14.83 -1.79 -15.16
C VAL A 72 -13.41 -1.91 -14.60
N GLY A 73 -13.11 -1.27 -13.47
CA GLY A 73 -11.80 -1.32 -12.86
C GLY A 73 -11.44 -0.02 -12.14
N TRP A 74 -10.24 0.01 -11.60
CA TRP A 74 -9.68 1.18 -10.93
C TRP A 74 -8.75 1.95 -11.88
N SER A 75 -8.59 3.25 -11.70
CA SER A 75 -7.84 4.13 -12.60
C SER A 75 -6.31 3.98 -12.55
N TYR A 76 -5.80 3.03 -11.77
CA TYR A 76 -4.37 2.86 -11.50
C TYR A 76 -3.85 1.56 -12.09
N ASP A 77 -2.64 1.59 -12.65
CA ASP A 77 -1.96 0.42 -13.17
C ASP A 77 -1.08 -0.22 -12.10
N PHE A 78 -1.61 -1.25 -11.45
CA PHE A 78 -0.94 -1.99 -10.38
C PHE A 78 0.26 -2.81 -10.86
N SER A 79 0.46 -2.97 -12.18
CA SER A 79 1.62 -3.70 -12.73
C SER A 79 2.95 -2.97 -12.50
N GLN A 80 2.91 -1.66 -12.27
CA GLN A 80 4.10 -0.83 -12.03
C GLN A 80 4.54 -0.82 -10.56
N GLY A 81 3.76 -1.41 -9.65
CA GLY A 81 4.02 -1.38 -8.20
C GLY A 81 3.81 0.00 -7.58
N MET A 82 4.11 0.13 -6.28
CA MET A 82 3.92 1.39 -5.54
C MET A 82 4.88 2.49 -6.03
N PRO A 83 4.41 3.69 -6.41
CA PRO A 83 5.28 4.76 -6.89
C PRO A 83 5.87 5.56 -5.73
N ASP A 84 6.84 6.42 -6.04
CA ASP A 84 7.43 7.39 -5.11
C ASP A 84 6.52 8.62 -4.88
N ALA A 85 5.23 8.38 -4.64
CA ALA A 85 4.25 9.42 -4.35
C ALA A 85 2.96 8.83 -3.77
N ASN A 86 2.23 9.65 -3.00
CA ASN A 86 0.85 9.36 -2.65
C ASN A 86 -0.04 9.34 -3.89
N VAL A 87 -0.92 8.36 -3.99
CA VAL A 87 -1.80 8.16 -5.15
C VAL A 87 -3.25 8.08 -4.71
N ILE A 88 -4.12 8.78 -5.43
CA ILE A 88 -5.57 8.63 -5.30
C ILE A 88 -6.08 7.88 -6.53
N ILE A 89 -6.74 6.76 -6.29
CA ILE A 89 -7.27 5.82 -7.27
C ILE A 89 -8.78 6.02 -7.36
N TYR A 90 -9.27 6.21 -8.58
CA TYR A 90 -10.70 6.42 -8.86
C TYR A 90 -11.33 5.21 -9.56
N PRO A 91 -12.60 4.91 -9.27
CA PRO A 91 -13.31 3.82 -9.92
C PRO A 91 -13.72 4.24 -11.33
N GLN A 92 -13.51 3.35 -12.28
CA GLN A 92 -13.91 3.52 -13.67
C GLN A 92 -15.22 2.76 -13.94
N TYR A 93 -16.10 3.39 -14.69
CA TYR A 93 -17.44 2.88 -14.97
C TYR A 93 -17.76 2.96 -16.46
N MET A 94 -18.53 1.99 -16.95
CA MET A 94 -19.10 1.99 -18.30
C MET A 94 -20.63 1.97 -18.23
N HIS A 95 -21.31 2.65 -19.14
CA HIS A 95 -22.77 2.72 -19.14
C HIS A 95 -23.39 1.33 -19.41
N SER A 96 -24.36 0.93 -18.59
CA SER A 96 -25.12 -0.30 -18.84
C SER A 96 -26.13 -0.04 -19.96
N VAL A 97 -25.99 -0.71 -21.10
CA VAL A 97 -26.95 -0.61 -22.20
C VAL A 97 -27.91 -1.80 -22.12
N TYR A 98 -29.11 -1.56 -21.60
CA TYR A 98 -30.18 -2.55 -21.66
C TYR A 98 -30.86 -2.49 -23.03
N THR A 99 -30.61 -3.48 -23.89
CA THR A 99 -31.41 -3.68 -25.10
C THR A 99 -32.72 -4.35 -24.71
N ILE A 100 -33.80 -3.58 -24.67
CA ILE A 100 -35.14 -4.13 -24.41
C ILE A 100 -35.62 -4.81 -25.71
N THR A 101 -35.57 -6.14 -25.76
CA THR A 101 -36.11 -6.92 -26.88
C THR A 101 -37.62 -7.05 -26.73
N THR A 102 -38.37 -6.09 -27.25
CA THR A 102 -39.84 -6.21 -27.35
C THR A 102 -40.18 -7.29 -28.39
N THR A 103 -40.54 -8.48 -27.92
CA THR A 103 -41.19 -9.50 -28.76
C THR A 103 -42.67 -9.15 -28.84
N ILE A 104 -43.09 -8.54 -29.96
CA ILE A 104 -44.50 -8.31 -30.25
C ILE A 104 -45.08 -9.67 -30.68
N LYS A 105 -46.16 -10.10 -30.02
CA LYS A 105 -46.86 -11.37 -30.28
C LYS A 105 -48.10 -11.16 -31.13
#